data_AF-A0A968P7J3-F1
#
_entry.id   AF-A0A968P7J3-F1
#
_cell.length_a   1.000
_cell.length_b   1.000
_cell.length_c   1.000
_cell.angle_alpha   90.00
_cell.angle_beta   90.00
_cell.angle_gamma   90.00
#
_symmetry.space_group_name_H-M   'P 1'
#
loop_
_entity.id
_entity.type
_entity.pdbx_description
1 polymer ?
#
loop_
_entity_poly.entity_id
_entity_poly.type
_entity_poly.pdbx_seq_one_letter_code
_entity_poly.pdbx_strand_id
1 'polypeptide(L)'
;MANQNLFAGLPFEGAEERFEELGRLGAARFERIVSFGQASPLGFWYDQPWHEWVLVLRGRAGLEIEGTDGVIELGPGDFAELPAHRRHRVAWTA
;
A
#
# COMPACT_ATOMS: atom_id res chain seq x y z
N MET A 1 19.81 -19.32 2.72
CA MET A 1 18.98 -18.11 2.90
C MET A 1 17.98 -18.40 4.00
N ALA A 2 17.81 -17.51 4.97
CA ALA A 2 16.80 -17.68 6.00
C ALA A 2 15.40 -17.57 5.37
N ASN A 3 14.43 -18.33 5.90
CA ASN A 3 13.04 -18.22 5.49
C ASN A 3 12.51 -16.85 5.93
N GLN A 4 12.11 -16.00 4.98
CA GLN A 4 11.51 -14.70 5.27
C GLN A 4 10.00 -14.80 5.13
N ASN A 5 9.26 -14.18 6.06
CA ASN A 5 7.81 -14.26 6.11
C ASN A 5 7.21 -12.88 6.35
N LEU A 6 6.35 -12.43 5.43
CA LEU A 6 5.69 -11.11 5.46
C LEU A 6 4.78 -10.92 6.68
N PHE A 7 4.35 -12.01 7.32
CA PHE A 7 3.52 -12.00 8.53
C PHE A 7 4.33 -12.18 9.82
N ALA A 8 5.64 -12.42 9.74
CA ALA A 8 6.48 -12.52 10.93
C ALA A 8 6.80 -11.12 11.48
N GLY A 9 6.83 -11.01 12.81
CA GLY A 9 7.20 -9.77 13.51
C GLY A 9 6.23 -8.61 13.29
N LEU A 10 4.97 -8.89 12.93
CA LEU A 10 3.97 -7.83 12.79
C LEU A 10 3.71 -7.17 14.15
N PRO A 11 3.62 -5.83 14.21
CA PRO A 11 3.17 -5.15 15.41
C PRO A 11 1.71 -5.51 15.68
N PHE A 12 1.31 -5.54 16.94
CA PHE A 12 -0.07 -5.84 17.32
C PHE A 12 -1.00 -4.65 17.02
N GLU A 13 -0.49 -3.43 17.15
CA GLU A 13 -1.18 -2.16 16.88
C GLU A 13 -0.13 -1.05 16.60
N GLY A 14 -0.57 0.05 16.02
CA GLY A 14 0.30 1.20 15.75
C GLY A 14 -0.49 2.45 15.38
N ALA A 15 -0.06 3.60 15.91
CA ALA A 15 -0.64 4.89 15.55
C ALA A 15 -0.34 5.28 14.10
N GLU A 16 0.79 4.83 13.57
CA GLU A 16 1.27 5.12 12.22
C GLU A 16 1.47 3.84 11.40
N GLU A 17 1.39 3.99 10.08
CA GLU A 17 1.76 2.92 9.15
C GLU A 17 3.27 2.61 9.28
N ARG A 18 3.62 1.34 9.10
CA ARG A 18 5.02 0.91 9.07
C ARG A 18 5.42 0.47 7.68
N PHE A 19 6.51 1.05 7.20
CA PHE A 19 7.11 0.76 5.90
C PHE A 19 8.46 0.07 6.11
N GLU A 20 8.68 -1.04 5.44
CA GLU A 20 9.93 -1.81 5.51
C GLU A 20 10.37 -2.21 4.11
N GLU A 21 11.54 -1.72 3.68
CA GLU A 21 12.16 -2.17 2.44
C GLU A 21 12.67 -3.61 2.60
N LEU A 22 12.10 -4.53 1.83
CA LEU A 22 12.46 -5.95 1.84
C LEU A 22 13.64 -6.26 0.92
N GLY A 23 13.85 -5.40 -0.08
CA GLY A 23 14.97 -5.52 -1.00
C GLY A 23 14.77 -4.75 -2.30
N ARG A 24 15.76 -4.88 -3.18
CA ARG A 24 15.79 -4.24 -4.49
C ARG A 24 16.17 -5.23 -5.58
N LEU A 25 15.61 -5.02 -6.76
CA LEU A 25 16.00 -5.73 -7.98
C LEU A 25 16.12 -4.71 -9.12
N GLY A 26 17.36 -4.31 -9.43
CA GLY A 26 17.59 -3.20 -10.35
C GLY A 26 16.95 -1.92 -9.84
N ALA A 27 16.05 -1.32 -10.63
CA ALA A 27 15.29 -0.14 -10.24
C ALA A 27 14.04 -0.44 -9.41
N ALA A 28 13.63 -1.71 -9.27
CA ALA A 28 12.46 -2.08 -8.49
C ALA A 28 12.80 -2.15 -6.99
N ARG A 29 11.90 -1.60 -6.16
CA ARG A 29 11.93 -1.69 -4.69
C ARG A 29 10.75 -2.53 -4.24
N PHE A 30 11.01 -3.49 -3.36
CA PHE A 30 9.98 -4.27 -2.68
C PHE A 30 9.84 -3.75 -1.25
N GLU A 31 8.62 -3.45 -0.85
CA GLU A 31 8.32 -2.88 0.47
C GLU A 31 7.15 -3.63 1.11
N ARG A 32 7.24 -3.86 2.42
CA ARG A 32 6.12 -4.30 3.24
C ARG A 32 5.53 -3.09 3.93
N ILE A 33 4.21 -2.95 3.82
CA ILE A 33 3.43 -1.91 4.49
C ILE A 33 2.50 -2.59 5.49
N VAL A 34 2.48 -2.09 6.72
CA VAL A 34 1.54 -2.53 7.76
C VAL A 34 0.73 -1.32 8.23
N SER A 35 -0.57 -1.37 7.96
CA SER A 35 -1.55 -0.38 8.38
C SER A 35 -2.47 -0.97 9.46
N PHE A 36 -3.00 -0.09 10.31
CA PHE A 36 -3.83 -0.35 11.49
C PHE A 36 -5.17 0.42 11.46
N GLY A 37 -5.62 0.83 10.27
CA GLY A 37 -6.82 1.66 10.09
C GLY A 37 -6.54 3.08 9.61
N GLN A 38 -5.28 3.42 9.33
CA GLN A 38 -4.93 4.71 8.76
C GLN A 38 -5.51 4.90 7.36
N ALA A 39 -5.69 6.17 7.01
CA ALA A 39 -6.03 6.65 5.69
C ALA A 39 -5.11 7.83 5.34
N SER A 40 -5.00 8.14 4.06
CA SER A 40 -4.32 9.35 3.61
C SER A 40 -5.00 10.60 4.19
N PRO A 41 -4.23 11.60 4.68
CA PRO A 41 -4.79 12.84 5.21
C PRO A 41 -5.75 13.54 4.25
N LEU A 42 -6.64 14.38 4.79
CA LEU A 42 -7.58 15.14 3.97
C LEU A 42 -6.82 16.04 2.97
N GLY A 43 -7.22 15.97 1.70
CA GLY A 43 -6.60 16.72 0.61
C GLY A 43 -5.24 16.19 0.14
N PHE A 44 -4.69 15.16 0.79
CA PHE A 44 -3.44 14.53 0.36
C PHE A 44 -3.68 13.55 -0.78
N TRP A 45 -2.79 13.61 -1.78
CA TRP A 45 -2.71 12.70 -2.91
C TRP A 45 -1.25 12.34 -3.14
N TYR A 46 -0.96 11.06 -3.32
CA TYR A 46 0.33 10.63 -3.86
C TYR A 46 0.44 11.06 -5.32
N ASP A 47 1.60 11.59 -5.70
CA ASP A 47 2.02 11.82 -7.09
C ASP A 47 3.48 11.40 -7.20
N GLN A 48 3.69 10.16 -7.62
CA GLN A 48 5.01 9.52 -7.61
C GLN A 48 5.57 9.43 -9.05
N PRO A 49 6.88 9.64 -9.25
CA PRO A 49 7.51 9.53 -10.57
C PRO A 49 7.80 8.08 -10.99
N TRP A 50 7.46 7.09 -10.17
CA TRP A 50 7.63 5.67 -10.48
C TRP A 50 6.28 4.97 -10.63
N HIS A 51 6.32 3.82 -11.29
CA HIS A 51 5.21 2.90 -11.37
C HIS A 51 5.12 2.08 -10.09
N GLU A 52 3.95 2.01 -9.47
CA GLU A 52 3.69 1.23 -8.26
C GLU A 52 2.74 0.07 -8.57
N TRP A 53 3.04 -1.10 -8.00
CA TRP A 53 2.14 -2.24 -7.98
C TRP A 53 1.96 -2.63 -6.52
N VAL A 54 0.72 -2.62 -6.03
CA VAL A 54 0.40 -2.83 -4.61
C VAL A 54 -0.64 -3.93 -4.47
N LEU A 55 -0.46 -4.79 -3.45
CA LEU A 55 -1.31 -5.96 -3.18
C LEU A 55 -1.67 -5.99 -1.70
N VAL A 56 -2.95 -6.27 -1.40
CA VAL A 56 -3.39 -6.57 -0.04
C VAL A 56 -3.15 -8.05 0.25
N LEU A 57 -2.26 -8.34 1.20
CA LEU A 57 -1.98 -9.72 1.64
C LEU A 57 -2.91 -10.17 2.79
N ARG A 58 -3.33 -9.24 3.64
CA ARG A 58 -4.22 -9.44 4.79
C ARG A 58 -4.93 -8.13 5.11
N GLY A 59 -6.17 -8.21 5.60
CA GLY A 59 -7.00 -7.04 5.84
C GLY A 59 -7.69 -6.60 4.56
N ARG A 60 -8.05 -5.32 4.49
CA ARG A 60 -8.68 -4.67 3.35
C ARG A 60 -8.20 -3.22 3.23
N ALA A 61 -8.30 -2.67 2.02
CA ALA A 61 -8.03 -1.27 1.77
C ALA A 61 -9.01 -0.68 0.76
N GLY A 62 -9.25 0.62 0.86
CA GLY A 62 -9.94 1.40 -0.16
C GLY A 62 -8.95 2.35 -0.83
N LEU A 63 -8.90 2.33 -2.16
CA LEU A 63 -8.06 3.22 -2.95
C LEU A 63 -8.92 4.18 -3.76
N GLU A 64 -8.63 5.47 -3.68
CA GLU A 64 -9.18 6.49 -4.57
C GLU A 64 -8.12 6.86 -5.61
N ILE A 65 -8.53 6.94 -6.87
CA ILE A 65 -7.68 7.37 -7.98
C ILE A 65 -8.26 8.66 -8.56
N GLU A 66 -7.39 9.65 -8.79
CA GLU A 66 -7.84 10.92 -9.35
C GLU A 66 -8.44 10.71 -10.74
N GLY A 67 -9.64 11.25 -10.95
CA GLY A 67 -10.38 11.11 -12.21
C GLY A 67 -11.16 9.80 -12.37
N THR A 68 -11.21 8.95 -11.33
CA THR A 68 -12.14 7.80 -11.28
C THR A 68 -13.24 8.05 -10.28
N ASP A 69 -14.45 7.55 -10.57
CA ASP A 69 -15.57 7.65 -9.64
C ASP A 69 -15.50 6.54 -8.58
N GLY A 70 -15.57 6.94 -7.32
CA GLY A 70 -15.69 6.03 -6.17
C GLY A 70 -14.37 5.50 -5.61
N VAL A 71 -14.50 4.58 -4.66
CA VAL A 71 -13.40 3.90 -3.98
C VAL A 71 -13.25 2.49 -4.55
N ILE A 72 -12.06 2.14 -4.98
CA ILE A 72 -11.70 0.78 -5.38
C ILE A 72 -11.40 -0.01 -4.10
N GLU A 73 -12.24 -0.98 -3.78
CA GLU A 73 -12.00 -1.86 -2.64
C GLU A 73 -11.06 -3.00 -3.00
N LEU A 74 -10.05 -3.23 -2.16
CA LEU A 74 -9.07 -4.31 -2.28
C LEU A 74 -9.17 -5.22 -1.06
N GLY A 75 -9.43 -6.50 -1.28
CA GLY A 75 -9.34 -7.57 -0.30
C GLY A 75 -8.07 -8.41 -0.45
N PRO A 76 -7.90 -9.44 0.40
CA PRO A 76 -6.72 -10.31 0.34
C PRO A 76 -6.60 -10.99 -1.04
N GLY A 77 -5.47 -10.77 -1.71
CA GLY A 77 -5.22 -11.27 -3.06
C GLY A 77 -5.47 -10.23 -4.17
N ASP A 78 -6.19 -9.15 -3.87
CA ASP A 78 -6.46 -8.07 -4.83
C ASP A 78 -5.26 -7.11 -4.91
N PHE A 79 -4.95 -6.70 -6.14
CA PHE A 79 -3.86 -5.77 -6.42
C PHE A 79 -4.33 -4.59 -7.27
N ALA A 80 -3.56 -3.51 -7.21
CA ALA A 80 -3.72 -2.34 -8.06
C ALA A 80 -2.39 -2.01 -8.74
N GLU A 81 -2.49 -1.60 -10.01
CA GLU A 81 -1.39 -1.07 -10.80
C GLU A 81 -1.55 0.44 -10.91
N LEU A 82 -0.52 1.19 -10.51
CA LEU A 82 -0.53 2.65 -10.39
C LEU A 82 0.63 3.21 -11.22
N PRO A 83 0.36 3.59 -12.49
CA PRO A 83 1.37 4.20 -13.33
C PRO A 83 2.00 5.45 -12.71
N ALA A 84 3.22 5.79 -13.12
CA ALA A 84 3.87 7.03 -12.72
C ALA A 84 2.93 8.23 -12.97
N HIS A 85 2.90 9.15 -12.00
CA HIS A 85 2.03 10.32 -11.96
C HIS A 85 0.53 10.02 -11.95
N ARG A 86 0.13 8.76 -11.71
CA ARG A 86 -1.27 8.44 -11.40
C ARG A 86 -1.56 8.84 -9.97
N ARG A 87 -2.18 10.01 -9.80
CA ARG A 87 -2.54 10.50 -8.47
C ARG A 87 -3.56 9.59 -7.81
N HIS A 88 -3.24 9.17 -6.58
CA HIS A 88 -4.07 8.26 -5.80
C HIS A 88 -3.96 8.54 -4.30
N ARG A 89 -4.88 8.01 -3.50
CA ARG A 89 -4.84 8.09 -2.05
C ARG A 89 -5.49 6.87 -1.42
N VAL A 90 -5.05 6.54 -0.21
CA VAL A 90 -5.69 5.51 0.62
C VAL A 90 -6.90 6.13 1.30
N ALA A 91 -8.09 5.70 0.92
CA ALA A 91 -9.35 6.16 1.53
C ALA A 91 -9.54 5.56 2.92
N TRP A 92 -9.17 4.30 3.12
CA TRP A 92 -9.25 3.58 4.39
C TRP A 92 -8.43 2.29 4.36
N THR A 93 -8.11 1.75 5.55
CA THR A 93 -7.59 0.39 5.77
C THR A 93 -8.38 -0.30 6.89
N ALA A 94 -8.47 -1.64 6.89
CA ALA A 94 -9.23 -2.42 7.89
C ALA A 94 -8.71 -3.86 8.06
#